data_AF-A0A537H711-F1
#
_entry.id   AF-A0A537H711-F1
#
_cell.length_a   1.000
_cell.length_b   1.000
_cell.length_c   1.000
_cell.angle_alpha   90.00
_cell.angle_beta   90.00
_cell.angle_gamma   90.00
#
_symmetry.space_group_name_H-M   'P 1'
#
loop_
_entity.id
_entity.type
_entity.pdbx_description
1 polymer ?
#
loop_
_entity_poly.entity_id
_entity_poly.type
_entity_poly.pdbx_seq_one_letter_code
_entity_poly.pdbx_strand_id
1 'polypeptide(L)'
;MAGTYAVTIIGTSGRISHNATAIFRFTASASPGFTITASSSVSFASGQTATSDVKVDHENGFSSQVELAATVSPSTGLSVSLNPFSLANGSGTSTATFRSFTQGNYTVTITATSGASRHTTTVNVHVAAVSHAPPAPSTTSGLDPVIFYGIFGGIIILVVAGTSLVLRRIRRSRS
;
A
#
# COMPACT_ATOMS: atom_id res chain seq x y z
N MET A 1 -16.00 -30.53 -27.00
CA MET A 1 -16.33 -31.58 -26.00
C MET A 1 -15.19 -32.59 -25.99
N ALA A 2 -14.62 -32.90 -24.83
CA ALA A 2 -13.66 -33.99 -24.70
C ALA A 2 -14.39 -35.33 -24.77
N GLY A 3 -13.82 -36.32 -25.45
CA GLY A 3 -14.45 -37.62 -25.58
C GLY A 3 -13.65 -38.58 -26.45
N THR A 4 -13.88 -39.87 -26.24
CA THR A 4 -13.34 -40.93 -27.09
C THR A 4 -14.44 -41.39 -28.03
N TYR A 5 -14.18 -41.39 -29.33
CA TYR A 5 -15.11 -41.81 -30.36
C TYR A 5 -14.54 -43.04 -31.06
N ALA A 6 -15.31 -44.13 -31.04
CA ALA A 6 -14.98 -45.33 -31.79
C ALA A 6 -15.67 -45.26 -33.16
N VAL A 7 -14.91 -45.48 -34.22
CA VAL A 7 -15.40 -45.58 -35.59
C VAL A 7 -15.14 -47.00 -36.07
N THR A 8 -16.21 -47.74 -36.35
CA THR A 8 -16.12 -49.07 -36.95
C THR A 8 -16.14 -48.94 -38.46
N ILE A 9 -15.03 -49.33 -39.09
CA ILE A 9 -14.86 -49.37 -40.54
C ILE A 9 -15.22 -50.77 -41.00
N ILE A 10 -16.14 -50.87 -41.95
CA ILE A 10 -16.56 -52.15 -42.53
C ILE A 10 -16.05 -52.19 -43.98
N GLY A 11 -15.10 -53.07 -44.25
CA GLY A 11 -14.63 -53.38 -45.60
C GLY A 11 -15.37 -54.59 -46.14
N THR A 12 -15.98 -54.47 -47.33
CA THR A 12 -16.64 -55.59 -48.00
C THR A 12 -15.98 -55.89 -49.35
N SER A 13 -15.87 -57.17 -49.68
CA SER A 13 -15.44 -57.65 -51.00
C SER A 13 -16.27 -58.89 -51.37
N GLY A 14 -17.20 -58.73 -52.31
CA GLY A 14 -18.16 -59.77 -52.67
C GLY A 14 -19.02 -60.20 -51.47
N ARG A 15 -18.92 -61.47 -51.06
CA ARG A 15 -19.63 -62.04 -49.89
C ARG A 15 -18.87 -61.90 -48.55
N ILE A 16 -17.63 -61.42 -48.58
CA ILE A 16 -16.77 -61.34 -47.40
C ILE A 16 -16.87 -59.92 -46.82
N SER A 17 -17.05 -59.84 -45.50
CA SER A 17 -17.07 -58.59 -44.75
C SER A 17 -16.10 -58.69 -43.59
N HIS A 18 -15.24 -57.68 -43.45
CA HIS A 18 -14.37 -57.50 -42.30
C HIS A 18 -14.63 -56.15 -41.67
N ASN A 19 -14.54 -56.10 -40.34
CA ASN A 19 -14.60 -54.84 -39.62
C ASN A 19 -13.27 -54.57 -38.91
N ALA A 20 -12.92 -53.29 -38.81
CA ALA A 20 -11.83 -52.80 -38.00
C ALA A 20 -12.35 -51.59 -37.22
N THR A 21 -11.99 -51.48 -35.94
CA THR A 21 -12.41 -50.34 -35.12
C THR A 21 -11.23 -49.40 -34.93
N ALA A 22 -11.41 -48.15 -35.33
CA ALA A 22 -10.48 -47.05 -35.05
C ALA A 22 -10.98 -46.25 -33.85
N ILE A 23 -10.08 -45.87 -32.94
CA ILE A 23 -10.40 -45.11 -31.75
C ILE A 23 -9.78 -43.71 -31.88
N PHE A 24 -10.62 -42.67 -31.81
CA PHE A 24 -10.22 -41.27 -31.83
C PHE A 24 -10.42 -40.65 -30.46
N ARG A 25 -9.37 -40.07 -29.88
CA ARG A 25 -9.42 -39.43 -28.57
C ARG A 25 -9.33 -37.92 -28.75
N PHE A 26 -10.39 -37.21 -28.38
CA PHE A 26 -10.41 -35.75 -28.34
C PHE A 26 -10.26 -35.30 -26.90
N THR A 27 -9.15 -34.64 -26.58
CA THR A 27 -8.99 -33.94 -25.31
C THR A 27 -9.57 -32.54 -25.44
N ALA A 28 -10.26 -32.06 -24.41
CA ALA A 28 -10.58 -30.64 -24.34
C ALA A 28 -9.26 -29.89 -24.19
N SER A 29 -8.92 -29.05 -25.17
CA SER A 29 -7.86 -28.07 -24.97
C SER A 29 -8.32 -27.09 -23.90
N ALA A 30 -7.53 -26.93 -22.84
CA ALA A 30 -7.77 -25.87 -21.88
C ALA A 30 -7.70 -24.52 -22.62
N SER A 31 -8.67 -23.64 -22.38
CA SER A 31 -8.69 -22.33 -23.02
C SER A 31 -7.44 -21.54 -22.61
N PRO A 32 -6.75 -20.86 -23.55
CA PRO A 32 -5.75 -19.86 -23.20
C PRO A 32 -6.35 -18.86 -22.22
N GLY A 33 -5.62 -18.55 -21.15
CA GLY A 33 -6.09 -17.70 -20.05
C GLY A 33 -4.93 -17.08 -19.28
N PHE A 34 -5.24 -16.36 -18.21
CA PHE A 34 -4.25 -15.78 -17.33
C PHE A 34 -4.79 -15.67 -15.92
N THR A 35 -3.90 -15.60 -14.93
CA THR A 35 -4.25 -15.33 -13.54
C THR A 35 -3.60 -14.03 -13.09
N ILE A 36 -4.22 -13.37 -12.10
CA ILE A 36 -3.70 -12.16 -11.47
C ILE A 36 -3.58 -12.38 -9.97
N THR A 37 -2.43 -12.05 -9.41
CA THR A 37 -2.14 -12.14 -7.98
C THR A 37 -1.56 -10.80 -7.50
N ALA A 38 -1.95 -10.37 -6.30
CA ALA A 38 -1.39 -9.18 -5.65
C ALA A 38 -1.34 -9.39 -4.14
N SER A 39 -0.70 -8.49 -3.40
CA SER A 39 -0.75 -8.50 -1.93
C SER A 39 -2.18 -8.28 -1.44
N SER A 40 -2.62 -9.05 -0.45
CA SER A 40 -3.98 -8.91 0.12
C SER A 40 -4.13 -7.64 0.95
N SER A 41 -3.06 -7.18 1.60
CA SER A 41 -3.07 -5.98 2.45
C SER A 41 -1.78 -5.18 2.39
N VAL A 42 -1.89 -3.86 2.50
CA VAL A 42 -0.78 -2.91 2.56
C VAL A 42 -1.07 -1.87 3.65
N SER A 43 -0.06 -1.48 4.44
CA SER A 43 -0.21 -0.45 5.47
C SER A 43 0.92 0.57 5.41
N PHE A 44 0.58 1.85 5.53
CA PHE A 44 1.57 2.93 5.58
C PHE A 44 1.04 4.15 6.36
N ALA A 45 1.94 5.04 6.78
CA ALA A 45 1.56 6.27 7.47
C ALA A 45 1.08 7.34 6.48
N SER A 46 0.14 8.18 6.89
CA SER A 46 -0.34 9.32 6.10
C SER A 46 0.83 10.20 5.61
N GLY A 47 0.78 10.57 4.32
CA GLY A 47 1.82 11.33 3.64
C GLY A 47 2.97 10.49 3.08
N GLN A 48 3.04 9.19 3.41
CA GLN A 48 3.97 8.24 2.83
C GLN A 48 3.41 7.56 1.58
N THR A 49 4.28 6.82 0.92
CA THR A 49 3.95 5.98 -0.24
C THR A 49 4.25 4.52 0.12
N ALA A 50 3.41 3.61 -0.35
CA ALA A 50 3.66 2.17 -0.28
C ALA A 50 3.57 1.54 -1.67
N THR A 51 4.17 0.37 -1.85
CA THR A 51 4.13 -0.37 -3.12
C THR A 51 3.67 -1.82 -2.89
N SER A 52 3.05 -2.41 -3.90
CA SER A 52 2.71 -3.85 -3.97
C SER A 52 2.97 -4.37 -5.37
N ASP A 53 3.45 -5.60 -5.47
CA ASP A 53 3.64 -6.26 -6.75
C ASP A 53 2.35 -6.97 -7.19
N VAL A 54 1.93 -6.65 -8.40
CA VAL A 54 0.79 -7.26 -9.10
C VAL A 54 1.37 -8.17 -10.16
N LYS A 55 1.26 -9.47 -9.97
CA LYS A 55 1.78 -10.48 -10.88
C LYS A 55 0.66 -11.01 -11.76
N VAL A 56 0.93 -11.09 -13.06
CA VAL A 56 0.07 -11.78 -14.03
C VAL A 56 0.84 -12.97 -14.59
N ASP A 57 0.25 -14.16 -14.49
CA ASP A 57 0.81 -15.40 -15.02
C ASP A 57 -0.09 -15.92 -16.15
N HIS A 58 0.52 -16.30 -17.27
CA HIS A 58 -0.21 -16.84 -18.42
C HIS A 58 -0.50 -18.33 -18.23
N GLU A 59 -1.62 -18.79 -18.80
CA GLU A 59 -2.07 -20.18 -18.75
C GLU A 59 -2.31 -20.72 -20.16
N ASN A 60 -2.02 -22.00 -20.36
CA ASN A 60 -2.31 -22.73 -21.61
C ASN A 60 -1.75 -22.04 -22.87
N GLY A 61 -0.56 -21.45 -22.78
CA GLY A 61 0.12 -20.79 -23.90
C GLY A 61 -0.42 -19.40 -24.27
N PHE A 62 -1.20 -18.77 -23.38
CA PHE A 62 -1.68 -17.41 -23.57
C PHE A 62 -0.53 -16.40 -23.71
N SER A 63 -0.62 -15.53 -24.73
CA SER A 63 0.42 -14.56 -25.07
C SER A 63 -0.13 -13.19 -25.49
N SER A 64 -1.43 -12.97 -25.34
CA SER A 64 -2.08 -11.70 -25.69
C SER A 64 -1.84 -10.63 -24.64
N GLN A 65 -1.86 -9.36 -25.06
CA GLN A 65 -1.65 -8.23 -24.16
C GLN A 65 -2.72 -8.18 -23.06
N VAL A 66 -2.30 -7.93 -21.82
CA VAL A 66 -3.18 -7.72 -20.66
C VAL A 66 -3.09 -6.26 -20.22
N GLU A 67 -4.21 -5.58 -20.14
CA GLU A 67 -4.33 -4.23 -19.60
C GLU A 67 -4.78 -4.27 -18.14
N LEU A 68 -4.15 -3.46 -17.30
CA LEU A 68 -4.39 -3.35 -15.87
C LEU A 68 -5.04 -2.01 -15.55
N ALA A 69 -6.11 -2.04 -14.76
CA ALA A 69 -6.79 -0.86 -14.25
C ALA A 69 -7.05 -1.00 -12.74
N ALA A 70 -6.81 0.07 -11.98
CA ALA A 70 -7.12 0.12 -10.55
C ALA A 70 -8.32 1.03 -10.29
N THR A 71 -9.19 0.59 -9.39
CA THR A 71 -10.30 1.38 -8.85
C THR A 71 -10.23 1.37 -7.33
N VAL A 72 -10.65 2.46 -6.70
CA VAL A 72 -10.50 2.66 -5.25
C VAL A 72 -11.85 2.94 -4.61
N SER A 73 -12.08 2.37 -3.45
CA SER A 73 -13.24 2.62 -2.59
C SER A 73 -12.80 2.86 -1.14
N PRO A 74 -13.15 3.98 -0.51
CA PRO A 74 -13.84 5.15 -1.08
C PRO A 74 -13.04 5.79 -2.23
N SER A 75 -13.73 6.41 -3.18
CA SER A 75 -13.10 6.94 -4.41
C SER A 75 -12.19 8.15 -4.16
N THR A 76 -12.21 8.72 -2.96
CA THR A 76 -11.41 9.89 -2.57
C THR A 76 -10.49 9.57 -1.41
N GLY A 77 -9.30 10.17 -1.41
CA GLY A 77 -8.34 10.08 -0.30
C GLY A 77 -7.13 9.20 -0.59
N LEU A 78 -7.27 8.17 -1.42
CA LEU A 78 -6.17 7.30 -1.86
C LEU A 78 -5.95 7.40 -3.37
N SER A 79 -4.71 7.65 -3.75
CA SER A 79 -4.24 7.61 -5.14
C SER A 79 -3.47 6.31 -5.40
N VAL A 80 -3.71 5.70 -6.56
CA VAL A 80 -3.07 4.46 -7.00
C VAL A 80 -2.55 4.62 -8.41
N SER A 81 -1.30 4.20 -8.65
CA SER A 81 -0.73 4.09 -9.99
C SER A 81 -0.18 2.69 -10.22
N LEU A 82 -0.26 2.22 -11.46
CA LEU A 82 0.24 0.91 -11.91
C LEU A 82 1.30 1.13 -12.98
N ASN A 83 2.48 0.53 -12.81
CA ASN A 83 3.54 0.61 -13.80
C ASN A 83 4.29 -0.73 -13.94
N PRO A 84 4.30 -1.35 -15.14
CA PRO A 84 3.53 -0.99 -16.33
C PRO A 84 2.02 -1.29 -16.19
N PHE A 85 1.16 -0.46 -16.80
CA PHE A 85 -0.29 -0.72 -16.85
C PHE A 85 -0.69 -1.69 -17.97
N SER A 86 0.24 -2.06 -18.85
CA SER A 86 0.00 -3.03 -19.92
C SER A 86 1.13 -4.04 -20.00
N LEU A 87 0.78 -5.32 -20.13
CA LEU A 87 1.70 -6.45 -20.18
C LEU A 87 1.55 -7.15 -21.54
N ALA A 88 2.48 -6.90 -22.47
CA ALA A 88 2.35 -7.32 -23.86
C ALA A 88 2.26 -8.85 -24.06
N ASN A 89 2.94 -9.63 -23.22
CA ASN A 89 3.06 -11.09 -23.38
C ASN A 89 2.05 -11.89 -22.54
N GLY A 90 0.96 -11.26 -22.08
CA GLY A 90 -0.03 -11.90 -21.23
C GLY A 90 0.47 -12.32 -19.85
N SER A 91 1.69 -11.91 -19.51
CA SER A 91 2.33 -12.18 -18.22
C SER A 91 3.35 -11.10 -17.91
N GLY A 92 3.68 -10.98 -16.63
CA GLY A 92 4.65 -10.03 -16.11
C GLY A 92 4.26 -9.48 -14.75
N THR A 93 5.04 -8.52 -14.28
CA THR A 93 4.82 -7.88 -12.98
C THR A 93 4.58 -6.39 -13.20
N SER A 94 3.55 -5.86 -12.55
CA SER A 94 3.25 -4.44 -12.43
C SER A 94 3.41 -4.01 -10.99
N THR A 95 4.08 -2.89 -10.73
CA THR A 95 4.16 -2.31 -9.39
C THR A 95 2.98 -1.36 -9.19
N ALA A 96 2.13 -1.67 -8.20
CA ALA A 96 1.07 -0.80 -7.71
C ALA A 96 1.65 0.13 -6.64
N THR A 97 1.55 1.45 -6.85
CA THR A 97 2.02 2.46 -5.90
C THR A 97 0.82 3.16 -5.27
N PHE A 98 0.76 3.17 -3.94
CA PHE A 98 -0.32 3.72 -3.14
C PHE A 98 0.15 4.97 -2.40
N ARG A 99 -0.63 6.05 -2.46
CA ARG A 99 -0.33 7.31 -1.76
C ARG A 99 -1.60 7.93 -1.21
N SER A 100 -1.60 8.30 0.07
CA SER A 100 -2.72 8.95 0.74
C SER A 100 -2.22 9.92 1.82
N PHE A 101 -2.96 11.01 2.00
CA PHE A 101 -2.80 11.94 3.12
C PHE A 101 -3.95 11.82 4.14
N THR A 102 -4.95 10.99 3.84
CA THR A 102 -6.13 10.81 4.68
C THR A 102 -6.00 9.47 5.39
N GLN A 103 -6.02 9.48 6.72
CA GLN A 103 -6.10 8.25 7.50
C GLN A 103 -7.41 7.53 7.19
N GLY A 104 -7.34 6.22 7.04
CA GLY A 104 -8.52 5.41 6.76
C GLY A 104 -8.19 4.05 6.18
N ASN A 105 -9.24 3.27 5.97
CA ASN A 105 -9.18 2.01 5.24
C ASN A 105 -9.72 2.23 3.84
N TYR A 106 -9.00 1.72 2.85
CA TYR A 106 -9.36 1.77 1.45
C TYR A 106 -9.30 0.36 0.86
N THR A 107 -10.19 0.09 -0.07
CA THR A 107 -10.20 -1.13 -0.86
C THR A 107 -9.84 -0.76 -2.30
N VAL A 108 -8.77 -1.35 -2.81
CA VAL A 108 -8.32 -1.16 -4.19
C VAL A 108 -8.63 -2.42 -4.97
N THR A 109 -9.45 -2.31 -6.01
CA THR A 109 -9.74 -3.41 -6.93
C THR A 109 -8.93 -3.23 -8.21
N ILE A 110 -8.06 -4.19 -8.49
CA ILE A 110 -7.21 -4.23 -9.67
C ILE A 110 -7.84 -5.21 -10.66
N THR A 111 -8.14 -4.72 -11.85
CA THR A 111 -8.71 -5.48 -12.96
C THR A 111 -7.63 -5.70 -14.01
N ALA A 112 -7.39 -6.95 -14.40
CA ALA A 112 -6.64 -7.32 -15.59
C ALA A 112 -7.62 -7.76 -16.70
N THR A 113 -7.48 -7.18 -17.88
CA THR A 113 -8.36 -7.42 -19.03
C THR A 113 -7.53 -7.80 -20.25
N SER A 114 -7.94 -8.84 -20.97
CA SER A 114 -7.43 -9.15 -22.30
C SER A 114 -8.55 -9.70 -23.18
N GLY A 115 -8.95 -8.93 -24.20
CA GLY A 115 -10.09 -9.25 -25.03
C GLY A 115 -11.37 -9.41 -24.19
N ALA A 116 -11.94 -10.63 -24.20
CA ALA A 116 -13.12 -10.98 -23.40
C ALA A 116 -12.78 -11.56 -22.00
N SER A 117 -11.52 -11.93 -21.73
CA SER A 117 -11.10 -12.44 -20.43
C SER A 117 -10.82 -11.30 -19.46
N ARG A 118 -11.40 -11.39 -18.26
CA ARG A 118 -11.26 -10.39 -17.21
C ARG A 118 -11.07 -11.08 -15.86
N HIS A 119 -9.98 -10.76 -15.18
CA HIS A 119 -9.69 -11.25 -13.83
C HIS A 119 -9.46 -10.07 -12.89
N THR A 120 -9.84 -10.22 -11.63
CA THR A 120 -9.75 -9.15 -10.63
C THR A 120 -9.09 -9.64 -9.36
N THR A 121 -8.32 -8.76 -8.72
CA THR A 121 -7.78 -8.96 -7.39
C THR A 121 -8.04 -7.72 -6.53
N THR A 122 -8.05 -7.89 -5.22
CA THR A 122 -8.39 -6.83 -4.27
C THR A 122 -7.27 -6.66 -3.25
N VAL A 123 -6.91 -5.40 -2.98
CA VAL A 123 -5.88 -5.00 -2.02
C VAL A 123 -6.53 -4.11 -0.96
N ASN A 124 -6.41 -4.50 0.31
CA ASN A 124 -6.87 -3.69 1.44
C ASN A 124 -5.75 -2.78 1.92
N VAL A 125 -5.97 -1.47 1.88
CA VAL A 125 -4.97 -0.46 2.21
C VAL A 125 -5.35 0.25 3.50
N HIS A 126 -4.50 0.16 4.52
CA HIS A 126 -4.68 0.89 5.78
C HIS A 126 -3.68 2.05 5.88
N VAL A 127 -4.21 3.27 6.00
CA VAL A 127 -3.42 4.49 6.14
C VAL A 127 -3.48 4.93 7.60
N ALA A 128 -2.36 4.84 8.32
CA ALA A 128 -2.27 5.22 9.73
C ALA A 128 -2.05 6.74 9.89
N ALA A 129 -2.56 7.34 10.97
CA ALA A 129 -2.22 8.71 11.33
C ALA A 129 -0.73 8.85 11.65
N VAL A 130 -0.16 9.99 11.28
CA VAL A 130 1.14 10.41 11.81
C VAL A 130 0.93 10.94 13.22
N SER A 131 1.45 10.23 14.22
CA SER A 131 1.46 10.74 15.59
C SER A 131 2.44 11.90 15.68
N HIS A 132 1.95 13.11 15.93
CA HIS A 132 2.79 14.21 16.36
C HIS A 132 3.10 13.99 17.84
N ALA A 133 4.35 13.63 18.15
CA ALA A 133 4.81 13.75 19.52
C ALA A 133 4.63 15.22 19.96
N PRO A 134 4.01 15.50 21.12
CA PRO A 134 4.00 16.85 21.67
C PRO A 134 5.45 17.36 21.71
N PRO A 135 5.75 18.62 21.34
CA PRO A 135 7.07 19.17 21.58
C PRO A 135 7.36 18.95 23.07
N ALA A 136 8.44 18.23 23.38
CA ALA A 136 8.89 18.11 24.76
C ALA A 136 8.99 19.54 25.31
N PRO A 137 8.38 19.86 26.47
CA PRO A 137 8.60 21.16 27.07
C PRO A 137 10.11 21.34 27.18
N SER A 138 10.63 22.44 26.65
CA SER A 138 12.04 22.78 26.77
C SER A 138 12.33 22.97 28.26
N THR A 139 12.71 21.89 28.94
CA THR A 139 13.33 22.00 30.26
C THR A 139 14.71 22.54 30.03
N THR A 140 14.84 23.87 29.97
CA THR A 140 16.12 24.54 30.06
C THR A 140 16.64 24.31 31.47
N SER A 141 17.49 23.28 31.62
CA SER A 141 18.27 22.99 32.83
C SER A 141 17.49 22.59 34.10
N GLY A 142 16.38 21.84 33.99
CA GLY A 142 15.77 21.17 35.14
C GLY A 142 15.31 22.08 36.30
N LEU A 143 15.06 23.36 36.03
CA LEU A 143 14.54 24.32 37.01
C LEU A 143 13.25 24.94 36.47
N ASP A 144 12.23 24.94 37.32
CA ASP A 144 10.90 25.49 37.07
C ASP A 144 10.99 26.99 36.65
N PRO A 145 10.37 27.45 35.55
CA PRO A 145 10.45 28.83 35.07
C PRO A 145 9.91 29.88 36.06
N VAL A 146 9.24 29.44 37.13
CA VAL A 146 8.69 30.31 38.18
C VAL A 146 9.80 30.90 39.08
N ILE A 147 11.00 30.30 39.13
CA ILE A 147 12.07 30.73 40.05
C ILE A 147 12.84 31.97 39.52
N PHE A 148 12.76 32.29 38.23
CA PHE A 148 13.51 33.41 37.65
C PHE A 148 13.12 34.78 38.21
N TYR A 149 11.84 35.00 38.55
CA TYR A 149 11.39 36.26 39.15
C TYR A 149 11.73 36.39 40.65
N GLY A 150 12.00 35.28 41.35
CA GLY A 150 12.40 35.30 42.75
C GLY A 150 13.85 35.75 42.97
N ILE A 151 14.75 35.36 42.06
CA ILE A 151 16.19 35.58 42.24
C ILE A 151 16.56 37.05 41.92
N PHE A 152 16.03 37.64 40.84
CA PHE A 152 16.31 39.04 40.52
C PHE A 152 15.55 40.04 41.40
N GLY A 153 14.35 39.69 41.90
CA GLY A 153 13.61 40.53 42.84
C GLY A 153 14.28 40.64 44.23
N GLY A 154 14.88 39.56 44.72
CA GLY A 154 15.56 39.53 46.03
C GLY A 154 16.90 40.29 46.05
N ILE A 155 17.68 40.24 44.96
CA ILE A 155 19.00 40.89 44.90
C ILE A 155 18.87 42.42 44.83
N ILE A 156 17.86 42.95 44.13
CA ILE A 156 17.64 44.41 44.04
C ILE A 156 17.27 45.01 45.40
N ILE A 157 16.48 44.31 46.23
CA ILE A 157 16.06 44.80 47.55
C ILE A 157 17.24 44.86 48.54
N LEU A 158 18.16 43.89 48.51
CA LEU A 158 19.34 43.89 49.39
C LEU A 158 20.33 45.02 49.07
N VAL A 159 20.52 45.37 47.78
CA VAL A 159 21.38 46.50 47.39
C VAL A 159 20.75 47.84 47.81
N VAL A 160 19.43 48.01 47.66
CA VAL A 160 18.73 49.25 48.06
C VAL A 160 18.67 49.39 49.59
N ALA A 161 18.45 48.30 50.35
CA ALA A 161 18.48 48.33 51.81
C ALA A 161 19.90 48.56 52.36
N GLY A 162 20.92 47.96 51.74
CA GLY A 162 22.32 48.14 52.12
C GLY A 162 22.78 49.59 51.98
N THR A 163 22.51 50.22 50.84
CA THR A 163 22.88 51.62 50.59
C THR A 163 22.15 52.59 51.53
N SER A 164 20.86 52.36 51.80
CA SER A 164 20.08 53.21 52.72
C SER A 164 20.46 53.06 54.19
N LEU A 165 20.87 51.87 54.64
CA LEU A 165 21.39 51.66 56.00
C LEU A 165 22.77 52.30 56.20
N VAL A 166 23.65 52.24 55.18
CA VAL A 166 24.98 52.86 55.21
C VAL A 166 24.87 54.39 55.26
N LEU A 167 23.96 55.00 54.49
CA LEU A 167 23.73 56.46 54.54
C LEU A 167 23.16 56.92 55.89
N ARG A 168 22.30 56.12 56.53
CA ARG A 168 21.80 56.42 57.89
C ARG A 168 22.90 56.36 58.95
N ARG A 169 23.86 55.44 58.83
CA ARG A 169 24.98 55.31 59.77
C ARG A 169 25.95 56.48 59.67
N ILE A 170 26.21 56.98 58.45
CA ILE A 170 27.09 58.14 58.23
C ILE A 170 26.44 59.44 58.73
N ARG A 171 25.12 59.62 58.58
CA ARG A 171 24.40 60.78 59.12
C ARG A 171 24.39 60.84 60.66
N ARG A 172 24.31 59.70 61.34
CA ARG A 172 24.37 59.65 62.82
C ARG A 172 25.76 59.90 63.39
N SER A 173 26.84 59.77 62.61
CA SER A 173 28.20 59.99 63.08
C SER A 173 28.66 61.45 63.02
N ARG A 174 27.83 62.38 62.53
CA ARG A 174 28.17 63.81 62.36
C ARG A 174 27.26 64.77 63.16
N SER A 175 26.54 64.28 64.16
CA SER A 175 25.84 65.10 65.15
C SER A 175 26.27 64.71 66.55
#